data_AF-A0A3P6M8G1-F1
#
_entry.id   AF-A0A3P6M8G1-F1
#
_cell.length_a   1.000
_cell.length_b   1.000
_cell.length_c   1.000
_cell.angle_alpha   90.00
_cell.angle_beta   90.00
_cell.angle_gamma   90.00
#
_symmetry.space_group_name_H-M   'P 1'
#
loop_
_entity.id
_entity.type
_entity.pdbx_description
1 polymer ?
#
loop_
_entity_poly.entity_id
_entity_poly.type
_entity_poly.pdbx_seq_one_letter_code
_entity_poly.pdbx_strand_id
1 'polypeptide(L)' 'MLSGLALGDLLYGAVLTETVFAWPGMGAWVVTSIQALDFPAVMGFAVVVSFAYVLVNLVVDLLYLWIDPRIGRGGGE' A
#
# COMPACT_ATOMS: atom_id res chain seq x y z
N MET A 1 -16.23 3.80 -6.14
CA MET A 1 -16.59 4.06 -4.72
C MET A 1 -16.35 2.84 -3.83
N LEU A 2 -16.79 1.64 -4.22
CA LEU A 2 -16.66 0.42 -3.39
C LEU A 2 -15.21 0.06 -3.03
N SER A 3 -14.26 0.21 -3.96
CA SER A 3 -12.84 -0.11 -3.71
C SER A 3 -12.18 0.80 -2.66
N GLY A 4 -12.59 2.07 -2.57
CA GLY A 4 -12.04 3.01 -1.59
C GLY A 4 -12.52 2.73 -0.17
N LEU A 5 -13.79 2.33 -0.01
CA LEU A 5 -14.33 1.88 1.27
C LEU A 5 -13.67 0.57 1.72
N ALA A 6 -13.50 -0.40 0.81
CA ALA A 6 -12.84 -1.66 1.12
C ALA A 6 -11.38 -1.48 1.57
N LEU A 7 -10.64 -0.56 0.93
CA LEU A 7 -9.28 -0.22 1.37
C LEU A 7 -9.26 0.48 2.73
N GLY A 8 -10.24 1.36 2.99
CA GLY A 8 -10.43 1.98 4.30
C GLY A 8 -10.68 0.95 5.41
N ASP A 9 -11.52 -0.04 5.15
CA ASP A 9 -11.82 -1.12 6.10
C ASP A 9 -10.60 -2.02 6.37
N LEU A 10 -9.79 -2.31 5.35
CA LEU A 10 -8.55 -3.08 5.52
C LEU A 10 -7.50 -2.31 6.31
N LEU A 11 -7.33 -1.02 6.02
CA LEU A 11 -6.42 -0.15 6.77
C LEU A 11 -6.87 -0.03 8.23
N TYR A 12 -8.16 0.20 8.46
CA TYR A 12 -8.75 0.26 9.78
C TYR A 12 -8.59 -1.05 10.56
N GLY A 13 -8.82 -2.19 9.89
CA GLY A 13 -8.59 -3.52 10.46
C GLY A 13 -7.13 -3.77 10.83
N ALA A 14 -6.17 -3.30 10.01
CA ALA A 14 -4.75 -3.39 10.30
C ALA A 14 -4.34 -2.54 11.52
N VAL A 15 -4.88 -1.32 11.65
CA VAL A 15 -4.64 -0.47 12.83
C VAL A 15 -5.26 -1.08 14.09
N LEU A 16 -6.44 -1.69 13.97
CA LEU A 16 -7.12 -2.35 15.08
C LEU A 16 -6.28 -3.53 15.61
N THR A 17 -5.70 -4.35 14.73
CA THR A 17 -4.85 -5.47 15.14
C THR A 17 -3.53 -4.98 15.75
N GLU A 18 -2.91 -3.92 15.23
CA GLU A 18 -1.75 -3.27 15.84
C GLU A 18 -2.05 -2.77 17.28
N THR A 19 -3.23 -2.17 17.48
CA THR A 19 -3.64 -1.60 18.77
C THR A 19 -4.00 -2.68 19.80
N VAL A 20 -4.72 -3.72 19.40
CA VAL A 20 -5.15 -4.81 20.29
C VAL A 20 -3.98 -5.66 20.76
N PHE A 21 -2.97 -5.88 19.93
CA PHE A 21 -1.77 -6.65 20.27
C PHE A 21 -0.59 -5.79 20.76
N ALA A 22 -0.78 -4.46 20.91
CA ALA A 22 0.27 -3.50 21.27
C ALA A 22 1.54 -3.61 20.41
N TRP A 23 1.36 -3.94 19.12
CA TRP A 23 2.48 -4.14 18.20
C TRP A 23 2.85 -2.79 17.56
N PRO A 24 4.13 -2.36 17.59
CA PRO A 24 4.55 -1.08 17.05
C PRO A 24 4.54 -1.13 15.53
N GLY A 25 3.37 -0.84 14.96
CA GLY A 25 3.14 -0.81 13.52
C GLY A 25 3.01 0.60 12.96
N MET A 26 3.17 0.72 11.63
CA MET A 26 3.16 2.01 10.94
C MET A 26 1.75 2.58 10.77
N GLY A 27 0.71 1.74 10.82
CA GLY A 27 -0.68 2.17 10.64
C GLY A 27 -1.16 3.05 11.81
N ALA A 28 -1.01 2.55 13.04
CA ALA A 28 -1.33 3.30 14.26
C ALA A 28 -0.51 4.60 14.36
N TRP A 29 0.78 4.55 13.98
CA TRP A 29 1.66 5.72 13.99
C TRP A 29 1.15 6.85 13.09
N VAL A 30 0.69 6.51 11.89
CA VAL A 30 0.10 7.47 10.95
C VAL A 30 -1.20 8.05 11.43
N VAL A 31 -2.09 7.23 12.01
CA VAL A 31 -3.35 7.72 12.57
C VAL A 31 -3.07 8.74 13.68
N THR A 32 -2.11 8.47 14.55
CA THR A 32 -1.65 9.42 15.57
C THR A 32 -1.04 10.68 14.94
N SER A 33 -0.19 10.57 13.91
CA SER A 33 0.39 11.73 13.23
C SER A 33 -0.67 12.60 12.53
N ILE A 34 -1.71 12.00 11.95
CA ILE A 34 -2.85 12.72 11.37
C ILE A 34 -3.61 13.48 12.47
N GLN A 35 -3.88 12.83 13.60
CA GLN A 35 -4.56 13.46 14.74
C GLN A 35 -3.72 14.57 15.39
N ALA A 36 -2.40 14.44 15.39
CA ALA A 36 -1.45 15.44 15.87
C ALA A 36 -1.16 16.57 14.86
N LEU A 37 -1.75 16.52 13.65
CA LEU A 37 -1.46 17.41 12.52
C LEU A 37 0.04 17.48 12.17
N ASP A 38 0.76 16.38 12.38
CA ASP A 38 2.19 16.28 12.12
C ASP A 38 2.44 15.95 10.64
N PHE A 39 2.32 16.98 9.79
CA PHE A 39 2.44 16.86 8.33
C PHE A 39 3.74 16.19 7.86
N PRO A 40 4.94 16.47 8.42
CA PRO A 40 6.17 15.76 8.06
C PRO A 40 6.09 14.24 8.21
N ALA A 41 5.50 13.76 9.30
CA ALA A 41 5.35 12.34 9.58
C ALA A 41 4.39 11.66 8.58
N VAL A 42 3.26 12.30 8.29
CA VAL A 42 2.28 11.81 7.31
C VAL A 42 2.88 11.78 5.89
N MET A 43 3.62 12.82 5.51
CA MET A 43 4.31 12.85 4.22
C MET A 43 5.38 11.75 4.12
N GLY A 44 6.17 11.54 5.18
CA GLY A 44 7.15 10.46 5.23
C GLY A 44 6.51 9.08 5.02
N PHE A 45 5.40 8.81 5.70
CA PHE A 45 4.64 7.58 5.51
C PHE A 45 4.09 7.44 4.09
N ALA A 46 3.52 8.51 3.52
CA ALA A 46 2.99 8.50 2.16
C ALA A 46 4.07 8.13 1.14
N VAL A 47 5.30 8.64 1.30
CA VAL A 47 6.44 8.29 0.43
C VAL A 47 6.81 6.81 0.59
N VAL A 48 6.88 6.29 1.82
CA VAL A 48 7.21 4.87 2.07
C VAL A 48 6.15 3.94 1.46
N VAL A 49 4.87 4.24 1.66
CA VAL A 49 3.77 3.45 1.08
C VAL A 49 3.76 3.54 -0.43
N SER A 50 3.97 4.72 -1.00
CA SER A 50 4.06 4.90 -2.45
C SER A 50 5.23 4.10 -3.04
N PHE A 51 6.40 4.13 -2.39
CA PHE A 51 7.55 3.33 -2.80
C PHE A 51 7.28 1.83 -2.72
N ALA A 52 6.68 1.36 -1.63
CA ALA A 52 6.27 -0.03 -1.48
C ALA A 52 5.26 -0.45 -2.56
N TYR A 53 4.31 0.42 -2.90
CA TYR A 53 3.32 0.18 -3.95
C TYR A 53 3.98 0.04 -5.34
N VAL A 54 4.95 0.88 -5.65
CA VAL A 54 5.74 0.78 -6.89
C VAL A 54 6.53 -0.53 -6.90
N LEU A 55 7.16 -0.91 -5.79
CA LEU A 55 7.86 -2.19 -5.65
C LEU A 55 6.95 -3.39 -5.89
N VAL A 56 5.76 -3.40 -5.28
CA VAL A 56 4.78 -4.47 -5.47
C VAL A 56 4.32 -4.51 -6.93
N ASN A 57 4.06 -3.37 -7.57
CA ASN A 57 3.72 -3.34 -9.00
C ASN A 57 4.85 -3.89 -9.86
N LEU A 58 6.11 -3.54 -9.57
CA LEU A 58 7.26 -4.07 -10.29
C LEU A 58 7.38 -5.59 -10.13
N VAL A 59 7.14 -6.10 -8.92
CA VAL A 59 7.13 -7.55 -8.66
C VAL A 59 5.99 -8.22 -9.42
N VAL A 60 4.80 -7.61 -9.45
CA VAL A 60 3.64 -8.11 -10.18
C VAL A 60 3.93 -8.14 -11.68
N ASP A 61 4.47 -7.07 -12.25
CA ASP A 61 4.87 -7.00 -13.66
C ASP A 61 5.93 -8.04 -14.01
N LEU A 62 6.91 -8.25 -13.12
CA LEU A 62 7.94 -9.27 -13.31
C LEU A 62 7.36 -10.70 -13.21
N LEU A 63 6.41 -10.93 -12.29
CA LEU A 63 5.68 -12.18 -12.21
C LEU A 63 4.85 -12.42 -13.48
N TYR A 64 4.17 -11.38 -13.99
CA TYR A 64 3.41 -11.46 -15.23
C TYR A 64 4.32 -11.78 -16.43
N LEU A 65 5.51 -11.16 -16.51
CA LEU A 65 6.50 -11.48 -17.54
C LEU A 65 6.94 -12.95 -17.48
N TRP A 66 7.03 -13.52 -16.28
CA TRP A 66 7.47 -14.90 -16.06
C TRP A 66 6.36 -15.93 -16.29
N ILE A 67 5.12 -15.60 -15.92
CA ILE A 67 3.94 -16.45 -16.08
C ILE A 67 3.37 -16.40 -17.50
N ASP A 68 3.44 -15.26 -18.20
CA ASP A 68 2.85 -15.10 -19.52
C ASP A 68 3.86 -14.60 -20.58
N PRO A 69 4.62 -15.52 -21.22
CA PRO A 69 5.51 -15.16 -22.33
C PRO A 69 4.78 -14.77 -23.62
N ARG A 70 3.43 -14.70 -23.66
CA ARG A 70 2.67 -14.41 -24.89
C ARG A 70 2.44 -12.92 -25.15
N ILE A 71 2.71 -12.03 -24.19
CA ILE A 71 2.62 -10.56 -24.39
C ILE A 71 3.71 -10.02 -25.36
N GLY A 72 4.67 -10.86 -25.77
CA GLY A 72 5.72 -10.51 -26.74
C GLY A 72 5.30 -10.39 -28.22
N ARG A 73 4.04 -10.60 -28.62
CA ARG A 73 3.57 -10.32 -29.99
C ARG A 73 2.26 -9.54 -30.01
N GLY A 74 2.36 -8.23 -29.83
CA GLY A 74 1.31 -7.24 -30.11
C GLY A 74 1.83 -6.01 -30.83
N GLY A 75 2.95 -6.14 -31.56
CA GLY A 75 3.41 -5.16 -32.55
C GLY A 75 3.16 -5.72 -33.94
N GLY A 76 2.27 -5.07 -34.70
CA GLY A 76 1.70 -5.53 -35.97
C GLY A 76 0.29 -6.08 -35.70
N GLU A 77 -0.79 -5.38 -36.04
CA GLU A 77 -1.08 -4.54 -37.22
C GLU A 77 -1.82 -3.24 -36.86
#